data_AF-A0A9D1T0Z5-F1
#
_entry.id   AF-A0A9D1T0Z5-F1
#
_cell.length_a   1.000
_cell.length_b   1.000
_cell.length_c   1.000
_cell.angle_alpha   90.00
_cell.angle_beta   90.00
_cell.angle_gamma   90.00
#
_symmetry.space_group_name_H-M   'P 1'
#
loop_
_entity.id
_entity.type
_entity.pdbx_description
1 polymer ?
#
loop_
_entity_poly.entity_id
_entity_poly.type
_entity_poly.pdbx_seq_one_letter_code
_entity_poly.pdbx_strand_id
1 'polypeptide(L)'
;MDIAEKMREGAARVEAAILRWTPDENARPRELHRAMRYSLCAGGKRIRPLLLLAAAETFPSELDPLPACVALECLHTYTLIHDDLPCMDDADTRRGRPSCHKKFREDLALLAGDALLTHAFALLAQAYAGTPAVAVGLVADLADAAGSRRLIGGQVEDTIGEAGEMTSERLDYIHENKTAALLEAALAMGFRLGARGEDAALLEKAREIGSCAGRAFQIVDDILDVTADAATMGKPVRADAAAHKLTYPGLCGLEKSRERAAEYTARALRLCGEIGGNGAFLSGLVRALLERKN
;
A
#
# COMPACT_ATOMS: atom_id res chain seq x y z
N MET A 1 4.85 -5.98 -24.30
CA MET A 1 3.88 -5.03 -23.72
C MET A 1 4.65 -4.05 -22.87
N ASP A 2 4.40 -2.77 -23.06
CA ASP A 2 5.01 -1.71 -22.25
C ASP A 2 4.58 -1.86 -20.78
N ILE A 3 5.49 -1.68 -19.83
CA ILE A 3 5.15 -1.76 -18.39
C ILE A 3 4.09 -0.72 -18.03
N ALA A 4 4.16 0.48 -18.63
CA ALA A 4 3.17 1.51 -18.37
C ALA A 4 1.78 1.12 -18.90
N GLU A 5 1.70 0.39 -20.01
CA GLU A 5 0.46 -0.17 -20.54
C GLU A 5 -0.12 -1.22 -19.59
N LYS A 6 0.68 -2.20 -19.16
CA LYS A 6 0.27 -3.19 -18.14
C LYS A 6 -0.25 -2.55 -16.86
N MET A 7 0.44 -1.50 -16.38
CA MET A 7 0.01 -0.78 -15.18
C MET A 7 -1.35 -0.09 -15.39
N ARG A 8 -1.58 0.54 -16.56
CA ARG A 8 -2.87 1.17 -16.87
C ARG A 8 -4.00 0.15 -16.95
N GLU A 9 -3.78 -0.97 -17.64
CA GLU A 9 -4.77 -2.05 -17.75
C GLU A 9 -5.08 -2.68 -16.39
N GLY A 10 -4.05 -2.99 -15.61
CA GLY A 10 -4.20 -3.54 -14.26
C GLY A 10 -4.96 -2.58 -13.35
N ALA A 11 -4.63 -1.28 -13.37
CA ALA A 11 -5.35 -0.28 -12.59
C ALA A 11 -6.82 -0.18 -13.01
N ALA A 12 -7.12 -0.16 -14.32
CA ALA A 12 -8.50 -0.14 -14.81
C ALA A 12 -9.31 -1.37 -14.37
N ARG A 13 -8.69 -2.56 -14.39
CA ARG A 13 -9.32 -3.80 -13.86
C ARG A 13 -9.63 -3.67 -12.37
N VAL A 14 -8.72 -3.08 -11.59
CA VAL A 14 -8.91 -2.87 -10.15
C VAL A 14 -10.01 -1.85 -9.88
N GLU A 15 -10.07 -0.73 -10.62
CA GLU A 15 -11.15 0.25 -10.49
C GLU A 15 -12.53 -0.37 -10.77
N ALA A 16 -12.64 -1.18 -11.83
CA ALA A 16 -13.86 -1.92 -12.12
C ALA A 16 -14.19 -2.95 -11.01
N ALA A 17 -13.18 -3.65 -10.49
CA ALA A 17 -13.33 -4.61 -9.41
C ALA A 17 -13.78 -3.94 -8.10
N ILE A 18 -13.28 -2.74 -7.78
CA ILE A 18 -13.71 -1.95 -6.62
C ILE A 18 -15.23 -1.74 -6.67
N LEU A 19 -15.76 -1.32 -7.82
CA LEU A 19 -17.20 -1.10 -7.98
C LEU A 19 -18.00 -2.39 -7.82
N ARG A 20 -17.48 -3.52 -8.30
CA ARG A 20 -18.12 -4.83 -8.20
C ARG A 20 -18.13 -5.41 -6.79
N TRP A 21 -17.01 -5.28 -6.08
CA TRP A 21 -16.75 -6.00 -4.82
C TRP A 21 -16.97 -5.15 -3.57
N THR A 22 -17.47 -3.93 -3.70
CA THR A 22 -17.89 -3.09 -2.59
C THR A 22 -19.39 -2.81 -2.63
N PRO A 23 -20.03 -2.53 -1.48
CA PRO A 23 -21.45 -2.20 -1.46
C PRO A 23 -21.80 -1.03 -2.38
N ASP A 24 -22.98 -1.10 -3.00
CA ASP A 24 -23.46 0.00 -3.81
C ASP A 24 -23.71 1.25 -2.96
N GLU A 25 -23.40 2.43 -3.50
CA GLU A 25 -23.56 3.71 -2.79
C GLU A 25 -25.03 4.02 -2.45
N ASN A 26 -26.00 3.39 -3.13
CA ASN A 26 -27.42 3.53 -2.85
C ASN A 26 -27.98 2.40 -1.97
N ALA A 27 -27.16 1.41 -1.59
CA ALA A 27 -27.54 0.38 -0.64
C ALA A 27 -27.58 0.95 0.80
N ARG A 28 -28.47 0.43 1.65
CA ARG A 28 -28.57 0.87 3.06
C ARG A 28 -27.40 0.31 3.89
N PRO A 29 -26.75 1.10 4.78
CA PRO A 29 -26.94 2.54 5.01
C PRO A 29 -26.22 3.41 3.96
N ARG A 30 -27.00 4.24 3.24
CA ARG A 30 -26.53 4.96 2.03
C ARG A 30 -25.35 5.89 2.27
N GLU A 31 -25.42 6.71 3.31
CA GLU A 31 -24.38 7.70 3.59
C GLU A 31 -23.02 7.06 3.90
N LEU A 32 -23.01 5.91 4.59
CA LEU A 32 -21.79 5.15 4.86
C LEU A 32 -21.18 4.63 3.56
N HIS A 33 -21.98 3.96 2.71
CA HIS A 33 -21.48 3.43 1.44
C HIS A 33 -21.01 4.53 0.48
N ARG A 34 -21.67 5.70 0.50
CA ARG A 34 -21.19 6.90 -0.21
C ARG A 34 -19.83 7.36 0.29
N ALA A 35 -19.62 7.45 1.61
CA ALA A 35 -18.34 7.85 2.18
C ALA A 35 -17.22 6.83 1.87
N MET A 36 -17.51 5.53 1.97
CA MET A 36 -16.59 4.45 1.61
C MET A 36 -16.19 4.55 0.12
N ARG A 37 -17.17 4.61 -0.79
CA ARG A 37 -16.92 4.68 -2.23
C ARG A 37 -16.26 5.99 -2.65
N TYR A 38 -16.59 7.11 -2.02
CA TYR A 38 -15.99 8.41 -2.30
C TYR A 38 -14.46 8.35 -2.19
N SER A 39 -13.96 7.83 -1.07
CA SER A 39 -12.53 7.71 -0.80
C SER A 39 -11.88 6.60 -1.65
N LEU A 40 -12.54 5.45 -1.77
CA LEU A 40 -12.02 4.30 -2.50
C LEU A 40 -11.91 4.58 -4.01
N CYS A 41 -12.86 5.33 -4.57
CA CYS A 41 -12.93 5.73 -5.98
C CYS A 41 -12.32 7.13 -6.24
N ALA A 42 -11.57 7.70 -5.30
CA ALA A 42 -10.85 8.96 -5.49
C ALA A 42 -9.65 8.85 -6.46
N GLY A 43 -9.49 7.71 -7.14
CA GLY A 43 -8.34 7.38 -7.98
C GLY A 43 -7.12 7.01 -7.15
N GLY A 44 -5.93 7.04 -7.74
CA GLY A 44 -4.66 6.70 -7.11
C GLY A 44 -3.79 5.88 -8.06
N LYS A 45 -2.49 5.72 -7.72
CA LYS A 45 -1.54 4.95 -8.55
C LYS A 45 -1.82 3.43 -8.52
N ARG A 46 -2.66 2.94 -7.60
CA ARG A 46 -3.02 1.51 -7.37
C ARG A 46 -1.81 0.58 -7.27
N ILE A 47 -0.73 1.07 -6.68
CA ILE A 47 0.57 0.36 -6.60
C ILE A 47 0.43 -1.00 -5.91
N ARG A 48 -0.29 -1.05 -4.78
CA ARG A 48 -0.50 -2.25 -3.97
C ARG A 48 -1.23 -3.36 -4.76
N PRO A 49 -2.40 -3.10 -5.37
CA PRO A 49 -3.05 -4.03 -6.30
C PRO A 49 -2.17 -4.46 -7.47
N LEU A 50 -1.44 -3.53 -8.09
CA LEU A 50 -0.60 -3.86 -9.23
C LEU A 50 0.52 -4.82 -8.85
N LEU A 51 1.11 -4.67 -7.66
CA LEU A 51 2.09 -5.62 -7.12
C LEU A 51 1.47 -6.99 -6.89
N LEU A 52 0.27 -7.05 -6.30
CA LEU A 52 -0.46 -8.30 -6.10
C LEU A 52 -0.78 -9.00 -7.43
N LEU A 53 -1.26 -8.26 -8.43
CA LEU A 53 -1.52 -8.78 -9.78
C LEU A 53 -0.23 -9.29 -10.43
N ALA A 54 0.86 -8.53 -10.35
CA ALA A 54 2.15 -8.92 -10.92
C ALA A 54 2.73 -10.18 -10.26
N ALA A 55 2.56 -10.32 -8.95
CA ALA A 55 2.96 -11.52 -8.21
C ALA A 55 2.10 -12.74 -8.60
N ALA A 56 0.77 -12.58 -8.69
CA ALA A 56 -0.12 -13.66 -9.13
C ALA A 56 0.15 -14.10 -10.58
N GLU A 57 0.48 -13.15 -11.47
CA GLU A 57 0.85 -13.43 -12.87
C GLU A 57 2.19 -14.17 -13.01
N THR A 58 3.06 -14.14 -11.98
CA THR A 58 4.37 -14.79 -12.03
C THR A 58 4.23 -16.32 -12.12
N PHE A 59 3.23 -16.85 -11.40
CA PHE A 59 2.84 -18.27 -11.42
C PHE A 59 1.32 -18.36 -11.59
N PRO A 60 0.78 -18.26 -12.82
CA PRO A 60 -0.67 -18.20 -13.03
C PRO A 60 -1.42 -19.39 -12.45
N SER A 61 -2.62 -19.15 -11.91
CA SER A 61 -3.57 -20.16 -11.45
C SER A 61 -4.99 -19.80 -11.92
N GLU A 62 -5.96 -20.67 -11.62
CA GLU A 62 -7.38 -20.43 -11.89
C GLU A 62 -8.05 -19.48 -10.88
N LEU A 63 -7.35 -19.06 -9.82
CA LEU A 63 -7.90 -18.16 -8.79
C LEU A 63 -7.93 -16.72 -9.31
N ASP A 64 -9.08 -16.05 -9.17
CA ASP A 64 -9.21 -14.63 -9.48
C ASP A 64 -8.49 -13.78 -8.41
N PRO A 65 -7.45 -12.98 -8.77
CA PRO A 65 -6.75 -12.14 -7.80
C PRO A 65 -7.49 -10.84 -7.46
N LEU A 66 -8.51 -10.45 -8.22
CA LEU A 66 -9.15 -9.14 -8.08
C LEU A 66 -9.84 -8.92 -6.72
N PRO A 67 -10.54 -9.89 -6.10
CA PRO A 67 -11.09 -9.72 -4.75
C PRO A 67 -10.00 -9.38 -3.71
N ALA A 68 -8.84 -10.03 -3.79
CA ALA A 68 -7.70 -9.72 -2.92
C ALA A 68 -7.11 -8.33 -3.18
N CYS A 69 -7.03 -7.89 -4.44
CA CYS A 69 -6.66 -6.51 -4.78
C CYS A 69 -7.61 -5.48 -4.15
N VAL A 70 -8.93 -5.73 -4.22
CA VAL A 70 -9.94 -4.84 -3.64
C VAL A 70 -9.84 -4.84 -2.11
N ALA A 71 -9.66 -6.00 -1.47
CA ALA A 71 -9.48 -6.08 -0.02
C ALA A 71 -8.27 -5.25 0.44
N LEU A 72 -7.15 -5.35 -0.28
CA LEU A 72 -5.94 -4.58 0.01
C LEU A 72 -6.13 -3.06 -0.19
N GLU A 73 -6.90 -2.62 -1.20
CA GLU A 73 -7.22 -1.20 -1.39
C GLU A 73 -8.27 -0.69 -0.42
N CYS A 74 -9.24 -1.50 0.00
CA CYS A 74 -10.12 -1.17 1.12
C CYS A 74 -9.28 -0.92 2.37
N LEU A 75 -8.30 -1.80 2.61
CA LEU A 75 -7.41 -1.67 3.75
C LEU A 75 -6.60 -0.37 3.66
N HIS A 76 -5.86 -0.16 2.57
CA HIS A 76 -5.09 1.06 2.38
C HIS A 76 -5.97 2.34 2.41
N THR A 77 -7.19 2.28 1.88
CA THR A 77 -8.07 3.45 1.88
C THR A 77 -8.57 3.76 3.28
N TYR A 78 -8.85 2.77 4.13
CA TYR A 78 -9.21 3.06 5.53
C TYR A 78 -8.08 3.85 6.21
N THR A 79 -6.82 3.43 6.00
CA THR A 79 -5.69 4.05 6.71
C THR A 79 -5.60 5.52 6.33
N LEU A 80 -5.83 5.87 5.07
CA LEU A 80 -5.86 7.26 4.60
C LEU A 80 -7.03 8.05 5.17
N ILE A 81 -8.23 7.45 5.25
CA ILE A 81 -9.40 8.13 5.82
C ILE A 81 -9.14 8.50 7.28
N HIS A 82 -8.56 7.58 8.05
CA HIS A 82 -8.25 7.81 9.46
C HIS A 82 -7.06 8.75 9.64
N ASP A 83 -6.01 8.65 8.82
CA ASP A 83 -4.89 9.60 8.80
C ASP A 83 -5.37 11.04 8.62
N ASP A 84 -6.36 11.24 7.76
CA ASP A 84 -6.88 12.57 7.44
C ASP A 84 -7.75 13.18 8.57
N LEU A 85 -8.10 12.44 9.63
CA LEU A 85 -8.98 12.96 10.70
C LEU A 85 -8.33 14.11 11.50
N PRO A 86 -9.12 15.02 12.11
CA PRO A 86 -8.58 16.12 12.91
C PRO A 86 -7.71 15.71 14.11
N CYS A 87 -7.93 14.52 14.65
CA CYS A 87 -7.10 13.99 15.74
C CYS A 87 -5.81 13.29 15.26
N MET A 88 -5.56 13.26 13.95
CA MET A 88 -4.38 12.69 13.30
C MET A 88 -3.65 13.79 12.52
N ASP A 89 -3.62 13.76 11.19
CA ASP A 89 -2.93 14.79 10.37
C ASP A 89 -3.81 16.03 10.09
N ASP A 90 -5.10 16.03 10.44
CA ASP A 90 -6.08 17.10 10.16
C ASP A 90 -6.05 17.59 8.69
N ALA A 91 -5.96 16.65 7.76
CA ALA A 91 -5.76 16.97 6.35
C ALA A 91 -7.08 17.35 5.66
N ASP A 92 -7.15 18.57 5.12
CA ASP A 92 -8.33 19.06 4.39
C ASP A 92 -8.57 18.36 3.04
N THR A 93 -7.52 17.83 2.41
CA THR A 93 -7.59 17.28 1.06
C THR A 93 -6.80 15.99 0.89
N ARG A 94 -7.29 15.11 0.02
CA ARG A 94 -6.69 13.84 -0.35
C ARG A 94 -6.95 13.53 -1.82
N ARG A 95 -5.90 13.17 -2.57
CA ARG A 95 -5.99 12.84 -4.02
C ARG A 95 -6.71 13.93 -4.85
N GLY A 96 -6.43 15.21 -4.55
CA GLY A 96 -7.02 16.36 -5.24
C GLY A 96 -8.50 16.61 -4.94
N ARG A 97 -9.07 15.97 -3.91
CA ARG A 97 -10.45 16.15 -3.45
C ARG A 97 -10.47 16.50 -1.96
N PRO A 98 -11.56 17.08 -1.42
CA PRO A 98 -11.74 17.20 0.03
C PRO A 98 -11.58 15.83 0.69
N SER A 99 -10.91 15.76 1.84
CA SER A 99 -10.80 14.53 2.61
C SER A 99 -12.18 14.06 3.08
N CYS A 100 -12.28 12.78 3.48
CA CYS A 100 -13.55 12.16 3.79
C CYS A 100 -14.31 12.93 4.90
N HIS A 101 -13.60 13.35 5.95
CA HIS A 101 -14.19 14.06 7.08
C HIS A 101 -14.66 15.47 6.70
N LYS A 102 -13.97 16.16 5.80
CA LYS A 102 -14.42 17.46 5.26
C LYS A 102 -15.64 17.32 4.35
N LYS A 103 -15.74 16.23 3.59
CA LYS A 103 -16.86 16.01 2.66
C LYS A 103 -18.14 15.58 3.35
N PHE A 104 -18.03 14.68 4.33
CA PHE A 104 -19.20 14.03 4.93
C PHE A 104 -19.42 14.48 6.37
N ARG A 105 -18.42 14.27 7.24
CA ARG A 105 -18.33 14.61 8.68
C ARG A 105 -17.36 13.63 9.36
N GLU A 106 -16.81 13.99 10.51
CA GLU A 106 -15.79 13.19 11.23
C GLU A 106 -16.28 11.80 11.65
N ASP A 107 -17.42 11.71 12.31
CA ASP A 107 -18.05 10.45 12.73
C ASP A 107 -18.36 9.51 11.56
N LEU A 108 -18.82 10.05 10.43
CA LEU A 108 -19.08 9.24 9.24
C LEU A 108 -17.78 8.80 8.55
N ALA A 109 -16.73 9.64 8.55
CA ALA A 109 -15.42 9.27 8.04
C ALA A 109 -14.78 8.17 8.89
N LEU A 110 -14.84 8.29 10.22
CA LEU A 110 -14.39 7.26 11.16
C LEU A 110 -15.05 5.91 10.85
N LEU A 111 -16.39 5.88 10.79
CA LEU A 111 -17.15 4.66 10.50
C LEU A 111 -16.91 4.13 9.08
N ALA A 112 -16.65 4.98 8.09
CA ALA A 112 -16.29 4.55 6.74
C ALA A 112 -14.95 3.82 6.73
N GLY A 113 -13.96 4.29 7.51
CA GLY A 113 -12.71 3.58 7.73
C GLY A 113 -12.92 2.21 8.37
N ASP A 114 -13.67 2.15 9.48
CA ASP A 114 -13.97 0.89 10.19
C ASP A 114 -14.68 -0.13 9.30
N ALA A 115 -15.62 0.35 8.48
CA ALA A 115 -16.35 -0.49 7.53
C ALA A 115 -15.44 -1.02 6.42
N LEU A 116 -14.53 -0.21 5.87
CA LEU A 116 -13.56 -0.66 4.86
C LEU A 116 -12.56 -1.66 5.42
N LEU A 117 -12.05 -1.43 6.63
CA LEU A 117 -11.20 -2.37 7.36
C LEU A 117 -11.89 -3.73 7.50
N THR A 118 -13.14 -3.73 8.00
CA THR A 118 -13.91 -4.96 8.20
C THR A 118 -14.25 -5.65 6.88
N HIS A 119 -14.63 -4.87 5.86
CA HIS A 119 -14.98 -5.37 4.54
C HIS A 119 -13.80 -6.05 3.85
N ALA A 120 -12.57 -5.57 4.04
CA ALA A 120 -11.37 -6.18 3.47
C ALA A 120 -11.25 -7.67 3.87
N PHE A 121 -11.38 -7.98 5.16
CA PHE A 121 -11.30 -9.35 5.65
C PHE A 121 -12.50 -10.21 5.26
N ALA A 122 -13.70 -9.64 5.32
CA ALA A 122 -14.91 -10.33 4.89
C ALA A 122 -14.84 -10.73 3.40
N LEU A 123 -14.33 -9.84 2.55
CA LEU A 123 -14.17 -10.08 1.13
C LEU A 123 -13.20 -11.24 0.85
N LEU A 124 -12.05 -11.28 1.54
CA LEU A 124 -11.10 -12.39 1.40
C LEU A 124 -11.73 -13.74 1.82
N ALA A 125 -12.41 -13.77 2.96
CA ALA A 125 -13.03 -15.00 3.46
C ALA A 125 -14.13 -15.51 2.51
N GLN A 126 -14.94 -14.60 1.95
CA GLN A 126 -16.06 -14.96 1.08
C GLN A 126 -15.62 -15.32 -0.34
N ALA A 127 -14.75 -14.51 -0.94
CA ALA A 127 -14.33 -14.69 -2.34
C ALA A 127 -13.50 -15.96 -2.56
N TYR A 128 -12.76 -16.39 -1.53
CA TYR A 128 -11.90 -17.58 -1.58
C TYR A 128 -12.44 -18.74 -0.73
N ALA A 129 -13.74 -18.75 -0.39
CA ALA A 129 -14.36 -19.78 0.44
C ALA A 129 -14.23 -21.21 -0.14
N GLY A 130 -14.14 -21.33 -1.48
CA GLY A 130 -13.90 -22.60 -2.17
C GLY A 130 -12.47 -23.14 -2.00
N THR A 131 -11.54 -22.32 -1.50
CA THR A 131 -10.14 -22.67 -1.24
C THR A 131 -9.72 -22.19 0.15
N PRO A 132 -10.16 -22.85 1.24
CA PRO A 132 -10.00 -22.34 2.60
C PRO A 132 -8.56 -22.05 3.01
N ALA A 133 -7.58 -22.86 2.59
CA ALA A 133 -6.17 -22.63 2.89
C ALA A 133 -5.65 -21.29 2.32
N VAL A 134 -6.07 -20.95 1.08
CA VAL A 134 -5.76 -19.67 0.45
C VAL A 134 -6.45 -18.54 1.21
N ALA A 135 -7.74 -18.66 1.49
CA ALA A 135 -8.50 -17.65 2.23
C ALA A 135 -7.86 -17.31 3.59
N VAL A 136 -7.51 -18.35 4.37
CA VAL A 136 -6.85 -18.21 5.67
C VAL A 136 -5.48 -17.54 5.52
N GLY A 137 -4.68 -17.95 4.54
CA GLY A 137 -3.37 -17.35 4.29
C GLY A 137 -3.47 -15.88 3.89
N LEU A 138 -4.41 -15.52 3.01
CA LEU A 138 -4.63 -14.11 2.62
C LEU A 138 -5.07 -13.25 3.81
N VAL A 139 -6.00 -13.76 4.63
CA VAL A 139 -6.43 -13.08 5.85
C VAL A 139 -5.27 -12.91 6.82
N ALA A 140 -4.45 -13.94 7.02
CA ALA A 140 -3.29 -13.89 7.90
C ALA A 140 -2.24 -12.87 7.42
N ASP A 141 -1.93 -12.86 6.13
CA ASP A 141 -0.98 -11.91 5.53
C ASP A 141 -1.45 -10.46 5.72
N LEU A 142 -2.74 -10.21 5.47
CA LEU A 142 -3.32 -8.88 5.58
C LEU A 142 -3.45 -8.43 7.04
N ALA A 143 -3.80 -9.35 7.94
CA ALA A 143 -3.95 -9.08 9.37
C ALA A 143 -2.61 -8.81 10.06
N ASP A 144 -1.54 -9.54 9.71
CA ASP A 144 -0.19 -9.25 10.21
C ASP A 144 0.23 -7.84 9.80
N ALA A 145 0.17 -7.54 8.49
CA ALA A 145 0.58 -6.24 7.97
C ALA A 145 -0.21 -5.06 8.55
N ALA A 146 -1.52 -5.23 8.77
CA ALA A 146 -2.37 -4.19 9.35
C ALA A 146 -2.35 -4.14 10.88
N GLY A 147 -1.64 -5.05 11.54
CA GLY A 147 -1.67 -5.22 12.99
C GLY A 147 -0.95 -4.12 13.77
N SER A 148 -1.12 -4.15 15.10
CA SER A 148 -0.50 -3.20 16.05
C SER A 148 1.02 -3.25 16.09
N ARG A 149 1.63 -4.36 15.66
CA ARG A 149 3.09 -4.52 15.61
C ARG A 149 3.70 -4.10 14.27
N ARG A 150 2.84 -3.76 13.29
CA ARG A 150 3.16 -3.40 11.91
C ARG A 150 2.51 -2.06 11.59
N LEU A 151 1.63 -1.95 10.59
CA LEU A 151 1.09 -0.67 10.11
C LEU A 151 0.62 0.26 11.22
N ILE A 152 -0.20 -0.23 12.15
CA ILE A 152 -0.75 0.62 13.22
C ILE A 152 0.36 1.04 14.19
N GLY A 153 1.32 0.15 14.49
CA GLY A 153 2.48 0.49 15.32
C GLY A 153 3.39 1.53 14.65
N GLY A 154 3.65 1.37 13.35
CA GLY A 154 4.40 2.34 12.55
C GLY A 154 3.70 3.69 12.48
N GLN A 155 2.37 3.70 12.38
CA GLN A 155 1.57 4.92 12.43
C GLN A 155 1.68 5.63 13.78
N VAL A 156 1.57 4.88 14.88
CA VAL A 156 1.74 5.42 16.23
C VAL A 156 3.12 6.03 16.40
N GLU A 157 4.18 5.32 16.02
CA GLU A 157 5.56 5.82 16.09
C GLU A 157 5.81 7.06 15.23
N ASP A 158 5.11 7.19 14.10
CA ASP A 158 5.22 8.34 13.18
C ASP A 158 4.46 9.58 13.69
N THR A 159 3.29 9.42 14.33
CA THR A 159 2.36 10.55 14.59
C THR A 159 2.08 10.83 16.07
N ILE A 160 2.09 9.82 16.94
CA ILE A 160 1.69 9.92 18.34
C ILE A 160 2.88 9.70 19.29
N GLY A 161 3.88 8.94 18.84
CA GLY A 161 5.07 8.60 19.62
C GLY A 161 5.73 9.84 20.17
N GLU A 162 6.25 9.75 21.39
CA GLU A 162 6.97 10.86 22.04
C GLU A 162 8.00 11.44 21.07
N ALA A 163 8.25 12.75 21.17
CA ALA A 163 9.36 13.42 20.51
C ALA A 163 10.70 12.92 21.10
N GLY A 164 10.97 11.62 20.92
CA GLY A 164 12.21 10.96 21.28
C GLY A 164 13.31 11.28 20.28
N GLU A 165 14.51 10.78 20.57
CA GLU A 165 15.68 11.00 19.73
C GLU A 165 15.44 10.54 18.28
N MET A 166 15.89 11.36 17.34
CA MET A 166 15.85 11.08 15.91
C MET A 166 16.92 10.03 15.58
N THR A 167 16.60 8.75 15.75
CA THR A 167 17.51 7.63 15.49
C THR A 167 17.22 6.94 14.17
N SER A 168 18.25 6.32 13.59
CA SER A 168 18.10 5.46 12.40
C SER A 168 17.19 4.28 12.63
N GLU A 169 17.24 3.70 13.84
CA GLU A 169 16.46 2.52 14.22
C GLU A 169 14.97 2.84 14.24
N ARG A 170 14.58 4.00 14.79
CA ARG A 170 13.19 4.44 14.81
C ARG A 170 12.68 4.74 13.41
N LEU A 171 13.47 5.43 12.58
CA LEU A 171 13.08 5.72 11.20
C LEU A 171 12.91 4.44 10.38
N ASP A 172 13.82 3.48 10.55
CA ASP A 172 13.72 2.17 9.91
C ASP A 172 12.46 1.41 10.36
N TYR A 173 12.14 1.45 11.65
CA TYR A 173 10.91 0.87 12.18
C TYR A 173 9.66 1.50 11.55
N ILE A 174 9.59 2.83 11.46
CA ILE A 174 8.46 3.54 10.84
C ILE A 174 8.33 3.12 9.37
N HIS A 175 9.42 3.17 8.59
CA HIS A 175 9.39 2.86 7.16
C HIS A 175 8.99 1.41 6.87
N GLU A 176 9.53 0.48 7.67
CA GLU A 176 9.20 -0.94 7.57
C GLU A 176 7.73 -1.20 7.88
N ASN A 177 7.21 -0.58 8.94
CA ASN A 177 5.90 -0.93 9.46
C ASN A 177 4.76 -0.11 8.86
N LYS A 178 4.89 1.22 8.76
CA LYS A 178 3.84 2.10 8.22
C LYS A 178 3.63 1.91 6.71
N THR A 179 4.72 1.78 5.96
CA THR A 179 4.67 1.75 4.48
C THR A 179 4.96 0.37 3.91
N ALA A 180 6.08 -0.26 4.29
CA ALA A 180 6.52 -1.49 3.64
C ALA A 180 5.63 -2.70 3.95
N ALA A 181 5.05 -2.78 5.16
CA ALA A 181 4.20 -3.91 5.57
C ALA A 181 3.04 -4.21 4.60
N LEU A 182 2.35 -3.20 4.06
CA LEU A 182 1.27 -3.45 3.09
C LEU A 182 1.77 -3.83 1.69
N LEU A 183 2.98 -3.41 1.30
CA LEU A 183 3.59 -3.82 0.04
C LEU A 183 4.13 -5.26 0.14
N GLU A 184 4.65 -5.63 1.31
CA GLU A 184 4.98 -7.00 1.69
C GLU A 184 3.74 -7.91 1.58
N ALA A 185 2.63 -7.54 2.23
CA ALA A 185 1.39 -8.28 2.13
C ALA A 185 0.89 -8.37 0.69
N ALA A 186 0.97 -7.29 -0.10
CA ALA A 186 0.55 -7.29 -1.51
C ALA A 186 1.23 -8.42 -2.31
N LEU A 187 2.54 -8.54 -2.18
CA LEU A 187 3.31 -9.57 -2.88
C LEU A 187 3.04 -10.96 -2.32
N ALA A 188 3.08 -11.14 -1.00
CA ALA A 188 2.80 -12.44 -0.37
C ALA A 188 1.42 -12.98 -0.77
N MET A 189 0.40 -12.12 -0.74
CA MET A 189 -0.95 -12.45 -1.17
C MET A 189 -1.02 -12.82 -2.66
N GLY A 190 -0.33 -12.07 -3.52
CA GLY A 190 -0.28 -12.37 -4.96
C GLY A 190 0.38 -13.71 -5.26
N PHE A 191 1.51 -14.01 -4.62
CA PHE A 191 2.17 -15.32 -4.77
C PHE A 191 1.32 -16.46 -4.23
N ARG A 192 0.61 -16.24 -3.12
CA ARG A 192 -0.34 -17.22 -2.54
C ARG A 192 -1.47 -17.58 -3.49
N LEU A 193 -1.89 -16.64 -4.33
CA LEU A 193 -2.90 -16.86 -5.36
C LEU A 193 -2.35 -17.56 -6.61
N GLY A 194 -1.03 -17.67 -6.75
CA GLY A 194 -0.41 -18.35 -7.88
C GLY A 194 -0.38 -19.88 -7.72
N ALA A 195 -0.04 -20.60 -8.80
CA ALA A 195 0.04 -22.06 -8.82
C ALA A 195 1.08 -22.65 -7.85
N ARG A 196 1.99 -21.82 -7.33
CA ARG A 196 2.98 -22.18 -6.30
C ARG A 196 2.70 -21.53 -4.95
N GLY A 197 1.45 -21.17 -4.69
CA GLY A 197 1.04 -20.42 -3.50
C GLY A 197 1.21 -21.14 -2.16
N GLU A 198 1.53 -22.44 -2.18
CA GLU A 198 1.85 -23.24 -0.98
C GLU A 198 3.37 -23.35 -0.71
N ASP A 199 4.21 -22.85 -1.61
CA ASP A 199 5.66 -22.89 -1.45
C ASP A 199 6.13 -21.85 -0.41
N ALA A 200 6.43 -22.31 0.80
CA ALA A 200 6.83 -21.45 1.91
C ALA A 200 8.10 -20.64 1.62
N ALA A 201 9.07 -21.20 0.88
CA ALA A 201 10.31 -20.50 0.55
C ALA A 201 10.04 -19.38 -0.48
N LEU A 202 9.11 -19.61 -1.42
CA LEU A 202 8.68 -18.59 -2.36
C LEU A 202 7.93 -17.45 -1.65
N LEU A 203 7.05 -17.78 -0.70
CA LEU A 203 6.33 -16.78 0.08
C LEU A 203 7.27 -15.92 0.93
N GLU A 204 8.30 -16.52 1.54
CA GLU A 204 9.30 -15.75 2.31
C GLU A 204 10.10 -14.79 1.41
N LYS A 205 10.53 -15.26 0.23
CA LYS A 205 11.16 -14.38 -0.76
C LYS A 205 10.23 -13.25 -1.21
N ALA A 206 8.94 -13.52 -1.38
CA ALA A 206 7.96 -12.50 -1.74
C ALA A 206 7.86 -11.41 -0.66
N ARG A 207 7.89 -11.79 0.62
CA ARG A 207 7.94 -10.84 1.72
C ARG A 207 9.21 -10.00 1.68
N GLU A 208 10.37 -10.64 1.49
CA GLU A 208 11.65 -9.93 1.42
C GLU A 208 11.68 -8.91 0.25
N ILE A 209 11.14 -9.28 -0.92
CA ILE A 209 10.98 -8.36 -2.05
C ILE A 209 10.12 -7.17 -1.65
N GLY A 210 8.97 -7.41 -1.02
CA GLY A 210 8.02 -6.36 -0.66
C GLY A 210 8.54 -5.43 0.43
N SER A 211 9.25 -5.98 1.42
CA SER A 211 9.95 -5.19 2.45
C SER A 211 11.00 -4.27 1.81
N CYS A 212 11.86 -4.82 0.94
CA CYS A 212 12.87 -4.01 0.24
C CYS A 212 12.24 -2.94 -0.66
N ALA A 213 11.24 -3.32 -1.46
CA ALA A 213 10.55 -2.39 -2.33
C ALA A 213 9.85 -1.28 -1.55
N GLY A 214 9.21 -1.61 -0.42
CA GLY A 214 8.52 -0.63 0.41
C GLY A 214 9.45 0.35 1.13
N ARG A 215 10.59 -0.14 1.64
CA ARG A 215 11.61 0.73 2.25
C ARG A 215 12.23 1.66 1.22
N ALA A 216 12.61 1.13 0.05
CA ALA A 216 13.11 1.96 -1.04
C ALA A 216 12.07 2.99 -1.50
N PHE A 217 10.81 2.58 -1.63
CA PHE A 217 9.71 3.45 -2.04
C PHE A 217 9.55 4.66 -1.11
N GLN A 218 9.61 4.45 0.21
CA GLN A 218 9.50 5.52 1.19
C GLN A 218 10.71 6.45 1.16
N ILE A 219 11.93 5.91 1.10
CA ILE A 219 13.14 6.74 1.03
C ILE A 219 13.15 7.60 -0.25
N VAL A 220 12.69 7.06 -1.38
CA VAL A 220 12.53 7.82 -2.62
C VAL A 220 11.47 8.91 -2.46
N ASP A 221 10.35 8.64 -1.78
CA ASP A 221 9.32 9.65 -1.52
C ASP A 221 9.86 10.81 -0.66
N ASP A 222 10.63 10.50 0.40
CA ASP A 222 11.30 11.51 1.23
C ASP A 222 12.29 12.35 0.42
N ILE A 223 13.10 11.72 -0.44
CA ILE A 223 14.05 12.43 -1.32
C ILE A 223 13.30 13.37 -2.26
N LEU A 224 12.21 12.90 -2.86
CA LEU A 224 11.40 13.70 -3.77
C LEU A 224 10.72 14.87 -3.05
N ASP A 225 10.28 14.70 -1.79
CA ASP A 225 9.68 15.79 -0.99
C ASP A 225 10.64 16.98 -0.79
N VAL A 226 11.94 16.69 -0.70
CA VAL A 226 13.00 17.71 -0.56
C VAL A 226 13.45 18.28 -1.90
N THR A 227 13.48 17.47 -2.96
CA THR A 227 14.20 17.80 -4.22
C THR A 227 13.30 18.17 -5.40
N ALA A 228 12.05 17.73 -5.43
CA ALA A 228 11.13 18.01 -6.53
C ALA A 228 10.44 19.37 -6.37
N ASP A 229 9.89 19.90 -7.47
CA ASP A 229 8.98 21.03 -7.41
C ASP A 229 7.53 20.58 -7.12
N ALA A 230 6.70 21.50 -6.62
CA ALA A 230 5.31 21.19 -6.26
C ALA A 230 4.47 20.72 -7.46
N ALA A 231 4.81 21.18 -8.68
CA ALA A 231 4.12 20.78 -9.90
C ALA A 231 4.37 19.31 -10.27
N THR A 232 5.59 18.82 -10.02
CA THR A 232 6.01 17.43 -10.29
C THR A 232 5.43 16.46 -9.25
N MET A 233 5.32 16.88 -7.99
CA MET A 233 4.85 16.03 -6.89
C MET A 233 3.33 15.92 -6.77
N GLY A 234 2.57 16.91 -7.28
CA GLY A 234 1.11 16.94 -7.12
C GLY A 234 0.64 17.12 -5.67
N LYS A 235 1.56 17.41 -4.73
CA LYS A 235 1.35 17.76 -3.32
C LYS A 235 2.31 18.91 -2.94
N PRO A 236 2.06 19.66 -1.84
CA PRO A 236 3.03 20.63 -1.34
C PRO A 236 4.38 19.95 -1.05
N VAL A 237 5.48 20.56 -1.49
CA VAL A 237 6.86 20.10 -1.20
C VAL A 237 7.33 20.64 0.14
N ARG A 238 8.27 19.94 0.79
CA ARG A 238 8.75 20.25 2.15
C ARG A 238 7.67 20.19 3.22
N ALA A 239 6.61 19.42 2.98
CA ALA A 239 5.54 19.22 3.94
C ALA A 239 6.08 18.51 5.20
N ASP A 240 7.01 17.58 5.02
CA ASP A 240 7.57 16.79 6.12
C ASP A 240 8.40 17.65 7.08
N ALA A 241 9.16 18.62 6.55
CA ALA A 241 9.92 19.57 7.36
C ALA A 241 9.01 20.51 8.16
N ALA A 242 7.88 20.94 7.57
CA ALA A 242 6.90 21.78 8.25
C ALA A 242 6.12 21.02 9.34
N ALA A 243 5.96 19.70 9.19
CA ALA A 243 5.33 18.81 10.15
C ALA A 243 6.31 18.20 11.17
N HIS A 244 7.59 18.61 11.17
CA HIS A 244 8.64 18.04 12.00
C HIS A 244 8.76 16.50 11.91
N LYS A 245 8.43 15.92 10.74
CA LYS A 245 8.51 14.47 10.52
C LYS A 245 9.97 14.03 10.36
N LEU A 246 10.27 12.84 10.89
CA LEU A 246 11.58 12.21 10.75
C LEU A 246 11.71 11.62 9.35
N THR A 247 12.67 12.10 8.56
CA THR A 247 12.91 11.63 7.18
C THR A 247 14.37 11.25 6.98
N TYR A 248 14.64 10.41 5.99
CA TYR A 248 16.00 10.00 5.67
C TYR A 248 16.91 11.18 5.29
N PRO A 249 16.50 12.10 4.39
CA PRO A 249 17.27 13.30 4.08
C PRO A 249 17.52 14.19 5.30
N GLY A 250 16.56 14.29 6.21
CA GLY A 250 16.71 15.05 7.46
C GLY A 250 17.70 14.42 8.44
N LEU A 251 17.76 13.09 8.50
CA LEU A 251 18.61 12.35 9.42
C LEU A 251 20.06 12.21 8.93
N CYS A 252 20.25 11.80 7.67
CA CYS A 252 21.57 11.40 7.16
C CYS A 252 22.00 12.13 5.88
N GLY A 253 21.18 13.04 5.37
CA GLY A 253 21.45 13.80 4.15
C GLY A 253 21.08 13.07 2.86
N LEU A 254 21.01 13.82 1.76
CA LEU A 254 20.52 13.32 0.46
C LEU A 254 21.40 12.23 -0.15
N GLU A 255 22.72 12.35 -0.05
CA GLU A 255 23.67 11.36 -0.60
C GLU A 255 23.44 9.98 0.02
N LYS A 256 23.50 9.88 1.35
CA LYS A 256 23.28 8.63 2.08
C LYS A 256 21.86 8.08 1.89
N SER A 257 20.87 8.96 1.77
CA SER A 257 19.49 8.55 1.45
C SER A 257 19.42 7.86 0.09
N ARG A 258 20.09 8.41 -0.94
CA ARG A 258 20.14 7.80 -2.28
C ARG A 258 20.87 6.46 -2.28
N GLU A 259 21.99 6.36 -1.57
CA GLU A 259 22.73 5.09 -1.40
C GLU A 259 21.81 4.02 -0.79
N ARG A 260 21.12 4.36 0.30
CA ARG A 260 20.21 3.44 0.99
C ARG A 260 19.03 3.00 0.11
N ALA A 261 18.42 3.93 -0.63
CA ALA A 261 17.37 3.60 -1.59
C ALA A 261 17.90 2.66 -2.70
N ALA A 262 19.11 2.89 -3.20
CA ALA A 262 19.74 2.06 -4.21
C ALA A 262 20.05 0.64 -3.70
N GLU A 263 20.51 0.50 -2.44
CA GLU A 263 20.74 -0.81 -1.80
C GLU A 263 19.47 -1.66 -1.76
N TYR A 264 18.36 -1.10 -1.26
CA TYR A 264 17.07 -1.80 -1.20
C TYR A 264 16.54 -2.12 -2.60
N THR A 265 16.71 -1.19 -3.55
CA THR A 265 16.31 -1.39 -4.94
C THR A 265 17.05 -2.56 -5.57
N ALA A 266 18.38 -2.57 -5.45
CA ALA A 266 19.21 -3.65 -5.98
C ALA A 266 18.87 -5.00 -5.33
N ARG A 267 18.58 -5.03 -4.02
CA ARG A 267 18.12 -6.23 -3.32
C ARG A 267 16.78 -6.73 -3.84
N ALA A 268 15.78 -5.87 -3.94
CA ALA A 268 14.46 -6.24 -4.45
C ALA A 268 14.53 -6.80 -5.88
N LEU A 269 15.27 -6.14 -6.77
CA LEU A 269 15.40 -6.56 -8.17
C LEU A 269 16.17 -7.89 -8.31
N ARG A 270 17.22 -8.10 -7.51
CA ARG A 270 17.94 -9.38 -7.49
C ARG A 270 17.01 -10.52 -7.07
N LEU A 271 16.26 -10.35 -5.98
CA LEU A 271 15.31 -11.34 -5.50
C LEU A 271 14.21 -11.62 -6.54
N CYS A 272 13.73 -10.61 -7.25
CA CYS A 272 12.80 -10.79 -8.39
C CYS A 272 13.40 -11.65 -9.52
N GLY A 273 14.73 -11.68 -9.67
CA GLY A 273 15.41 -12.58 -10.60
C GLY A 273 15.50 -14.04 -10.11
N GLU A 274 15.41 -14.26 -8.79
CA GLU A 274 15.61 -15.57 -8.14
C GLU A 274 14.31 -16.35 -7.88
N ILE A 275 13.14 -15.72 -8.01
CA ILE A 275 11.83 -16.34 -7.77
C ILE A 275 11.43 -17.34 -8.86
N GLY A 276 11.99 -17.23 -10.08
CA GLY A 276 11.58 -18.02 -11.25
C GLY A 276 10.22 -17.59 -11.81
N GLY A 277 9.65 -18.41 -12.71
CA GLY A 277 8.35 -18.11 -13.35
C GLY A 277 8.41 -16.94 -14.35
N ASN A 278 7.26 -16.35 -14.67
CA ASN A 278 7.18 -15.18 -15.55
C ASN A 278 7.20 -13.87 -14.75
N GLY A 279 8.35 -13.54 -14.15
CA GLY A 279 8.52 -12.36 -13.29
C GLY A 279 8.72 -11.03 -14.03
N ALA A 280 8.51 -10.97 -15.35
CA ALA A 280 8.82 -9.77 -16.15
C ALA A 280 7.99 -8.55 -15.74
N PHE A 281 6.70 -8.74 -15.49
CA PHE A 281 5.83 -7.65 -15.03
C PHE A 281 6.20 -7.20 -13.62
N LEU A 282 6.39 -8.14 -12.69
CA LEU A 282 6.81 -7.83 -11.31
C LEU A 282 8.13 -7.06 -11.28
N SER A 283 9.15 -7.54 -11.98
CA SER A 283 10.46 -6.90 -12.04
C SER A 283 10.39 -5.50 -12.67
N GLY A 284 9.60 -5.35 -13.74
CA GLY A 284 9.39 -4.06 -14.39
C GLY A 284 8.64 -3.07 -13.51
N LEU A 285 7.63 -3.53 -12.77
CA LEU A 285 6.87 -2.72 -11.83
C LEU A 285 7.74 -2.27 -10.65
N VAL A 286 8.47 -3.20 -10.01
CA VAL A 286 9.41 -2.86 -8.92
C VAL A 286 10.44 -1.84 -9.40
N ARG A 287 11.00 -2.01 -10.60
CA ARG A 287 11.91 -1.01 -11.17
C ARG A 287 11.24 0.35 -11.36
N ALA A 288 10.06 0.39 -11.97
CA ALA A 288 9.34 1.62 -12.23
C ALA A 288 8.97 2.37 -10.93
N LEU A 289 8.66 1.65 -9.85
CA LEU A 289 8.34 2.25 -8.54
C LEU A 289 9.55 2.89 -7.87
N LEU A 290 10.75 2.36 -8.10
CA LEU A 290 11.98 2.75 -7.41
C LEU A 290 12.82 3.75 -8.20
N GLU A 291 12.67 3.78 -9.53
CA GLU A 291 13.32 4.75 -10.42
C GLU A 291 12.40 5.93 -10.79
N ARG A 292 11.25 6.08 -10.11
CA ARG A 292 10.27 7.13 -10.42
C ARG A 292 10.82 8.52 -10.13
N LYS A 293 10.36 9.47 -10.94
CA LYS A 293 10.66 10.90 -10.81
C LYS A 293 9.49 11.71 -10.22
N ASN A 294 8.37 11.05 -9.92
CA ASN A 294 7.13 11.62 -9.37
C ASN A 294 6.20 10.60 -8.67
#